data_AF-A0A7Y9T540-F1
#
_entry.id   AF-A0A7Y9T540-F1
#
_cell.length_a   1.000
_cell.length_b   1.000
_cell.length_c   1.000
_cell.angle_alpha   90.00
_cell.angle_beta   90.00
_cell.angle_gamma   90.00
#
_symmetry.space_group_name_H-M   'P 1'
#
loop_
_entity.id
_entity.type
_entity.pdbx_description
1 polymer ?
#
loop_
_entity_poly.entity_id
_entity_poly.type
_entity_poly.pdbx_seq_one_letter_code
_entity_poly.pdbx_strand_id
1 'polypeptide(L)'
;MRPENIASFDRLYKQNCSACHGETGSGGPALDLANPKYQALVDDASLKRWITSGMPGTQMPAFGEPAGGFLTPQQVDVLVAGMRTRWNHKDHSAADMPPYSSSAVGNVEHGQDVFRVSCTSCHQQGQQKITDASYLDLVSDQSLRTIVIAGRPDLGHPDWKQVRLGQPLTDQDVSDVIAYLHSLRSDTPGQPYPETGPKR
;
A
#
# COMPACT_ATOMS: atom_id res chain seq x y z
N MET A 1 20.21 -25.93 11.32
CA MET A 1 20.82 -24.60 11.00
C MET A 1 20.29 -23.63 12.02
N ARG A 2 21.12 -22.73 12.55
CA ARG A 2 20.62 -21.67 13.44
C ARG A 2 19.88 -20.60 12.59
N PRO A 3 18.78 -20.00 13.08
CA PRO A 3 17.96 -19.05 12.32
C PRO A 3 18.75 -17.93 11.65
N GLU A 4 19.80 -17.43 12.32
CA GLU A 4 20.69 -16.36 11.86
C GLU A 4 21.50 -16.69 10.59
N ASN A 5 21.61 -17.97 10.21
CA ASN A 5 22.35 -18.40 9.03
C ASN A 5 21.48 -18.54 7.76
N ILE A 6 20.18 -18.27 7.84
CA ILE A 6 19.30 -18.27 6.65
C ILE A 6 19.47 -16.93 5.94
N ALA A 7 20.33 -16.92 4.91
CA ALA A 7 20.58 -15.77 4.03
C ALA A 7 19.97 -15.95 2.61
N SER A 8 19.07 -16.91 2.43
CA SER A 8 18.39 -17.13 1.16
C SER A 8 17.13 -16.27 1.09
N PHE A 9 17.10 -15.35 0.11
CA PHE A 9 15.88 -14.59 -0.18
C PHE A 9 14.67 -15.50 -0.36
N ASP A 10 14.76 -16.56 -1.16
CA ASP A 10 13.60 -17.39 -1.50
C ASP A 10 13.00 -18.04 -0.26
N ARG A 11 13.84 -18.48 0.69
CA ARG A 11 13.36 -19.03 1.95
C ARG A 11 12.71 -17.97 2.83
N LEU A 12 13.38 -16.84 3.01
CA LEU A 12 12.87 -15.74 3.85
C LEU A 12 11.55 -15.20 3.28
N TYR A 13 11.49 -14.95 1.98
CA TYR A 13 10.32 -14.43 1.30
C TYR A 13 9.15 -15.41 1.36
N LYS A 14 9.41 -16.69 1.07
CA LYS A 14 8.39 -17.74 1.16
C LYS A 14 7.78 -17.84 2.56
N GLN A 15 8.62 -17.80 3.60
CA GLN A 15 8.18 -17.97 4.98
C GLN A 15 7.43 -16.76 5.55
N ASN A 16 7.77 -15.54 5.11
CA ASN A 16 7.30 -14.32 5.78
C ASN A 16 6.39 -13.44 4.92
N CYS A 17 6.49 -13.50 3.58
CA CYS A 17 5.90 -12.49 2.71
C CYS A 17 4.89 -13.08 1.72
N SER A 18 5.18 -14.27 1.18
CA SER A 18 4.48 -14.83 0.02
C SER A 18 2.98 -15.06 0.22
N ALA A 19 2.54 -15.36 1.44
CA ALA A 19 1.12 -15.61 1.73
C ALA A 19 0.24 -14.39 1.44
N CYS A 20 0.79 -13.18 1.62
CA CYS A 20 0.08 -11.93 1.40
C CYS A 20 0.46 -11.28 0.07
N HIS A 21 1.73 -11.32 -0.31
CA HIS A 21 2.23 -10.62 -1.50
C HIS A 21 2.33 -11.51 -2.75
N GLY A 22 1.93 -12.78 -2.66
CA GLY A 22 2.04 -13.77 -3.72
C GLY A 22 3.42 -14.43 -3.78
N GLU A 23 3.52 -15.64 -4.33
CA GLU A 23 4.79 -16.38 -4.38
C GLU A 23 5.89 -15.67 -5.19
N THR A 24 5.48 -14.88 -6.19
CA THR A 24 6.38 -14.13 -7.06
C THR A 24 6.37 -12.62 -6.78
N GLY A 25 5.79 -12.18 -5.65
CA GLY A 25 5.59 -10.76 -5.36
C GLY A 25 4.42 -10.11 -6.08
N SER A 26 3.54 -10.90 -6.71
CA SER A 26 2.34 -10.40 -7.37
C SER A 26 1.19 -11.40 -7.22
N GLY A 27 -0.05 -10.89 -7.33
CA GLY A 27 -1.27 -11.71 -7.32
C GLY A 27 -1.68 -12.20 -5.93
N GLY A 28 -1.10 -11.62 -4.88
CA GLY A 28 -1.52 -11.84 -3.49
C GLY A 28 -2.62 -10.86 -3.05
N PRO A 29 -3.24 -11.10 -1.88
CA PRO A 29 -4.24 -10.19 -1.33
C PRO A 29 -3.69 -8.81 -0.92
N ALA A 30 -2.39 -8.69 -0.65
CA ALA A 30 -1.72 -7.43 -0.32
C ALA A 30 -1.14 -6.75 -1.57
N LEU A 31 -0.40 -5.65 -1.37
CA LEU A 31 0.24 -4.88 -2.45
C LEU A 31 1.21 -5.74 -3.27
N ASP A 32 1.19 -5.61 -4.58
CA ASP A 32 2.13 -6.28 -5.48
C ASP A 32 3.55 -5.69 -5.34
N LEU A 33 4.41 -6.40 -4.61
CA LEU A 33 5.80 -6.00 -4.40
C LEU A 33 6.62 -6.08 -5.70
N ALA A 34 6.25 -6.94 -6.65
CA ALA A 34 6.92 -7.08 -7.93
C ALA A 34 6.43 -6.06 -8.98
N ASN A 35 5.44 -5.21 -8.66
CA ASN A 35 4.99 -4.17 -9.59
C ASN A 35 6.17 -3.23 -9.93
N PRO A 36 6.58 -3.11 -11.22
CA PRO A 36 7.72 -2.28 -11.61
C PRO A 36 7.59 -0.81 -11.19
N LYS A 37 6.37 -0.26 -11.18
CA LYS A 37 6.11 1.11 -10.72
C LYS A 37 6.25 1.24 -9.22
N TYR A 38 5.79 0.25 -8.46
CA TYR A 38 6.03 0.21 -7.02
C TYR A 38 7.53 0.11 -6.72
N GLN A 39 8.26 -0.75 -7.43
CA GLN A 39 9.70 -0.90 -7.25
C GLN A 39 10.47 0.39 -7.58
N ALA A 40 10.07 1.12 -8.62
CA ALA A 40 10.65 2.44 -8.91
C ALA A 40 10.29 3.48 -7.83
N LEU A 41 9.06 3.44 -7.30
CA LEU A 41 8.51 4.41 -6.36
C LEU A 41 9.09 4.31 -4.93
N VAL A 42 9.10 3.10 -4.37
CA VAL A 42 9.49 2.88 -2.96
C VAL A 42 11.01 2.86 -2.82
N ASP A 43 11.55 3.54 -1.80
CA ASP A 43 12.98 3.49 -1.48
C ASP A 43 13.34 2.32 -0.54
N ASP A 44 14.64 1.99 -0.49
CA ASP A 44 15.15 0.88 0.34
C ASP A 44 14.94 1.13 1.83
N ALA A 45 15.06 2.38 2.28
CA ALA A 45 14.86 2.73 3.69
C ALA A 45 13.42 2.47 4.13
N SER A 46 12.45 2.77 3.27
CA SER A 46 11.03 2.51 3.48
C SER A 46 10.74 1.03 3.46
N LEU A 47 11.29 0.27 2.50
CA LEU A 47 11.17 -1.19 2.51
C LEU A 47 11.69 -1.79 3.81
N LYS A 48 12.91 -1.42 4.24
CA LYS A 48 13.50 -1.91 5.49
C LYS A 48 12.65 -1.55 6.70
N ARG A 49 12.17 -0.31 6.77
CA ARG A 49 11.27 0.17 7.84
C ARG A 49 9.99 -0.64 7.91
N TRP A 50 9.29 -0.84 6.79
CA TRP A 50 8.02 -1.57 6.78
C TRP A 50 8.18 -3.06 7.07
N ILE A 51 9.25 -3.69 6.61
CA ILE A 51 9.56 -5.08 6.97
C ILE A 51 9.87 -5.18 8.46
N THR A 52 10.69 -4.26 8.99
CA THR A 52 11.14 -4.30 10.38
C THR A 52 9.99 -4.05 11.34
N SER A 53 9.24 -2.96 11.13
CA SER A 53 8.28 -2.42 12.10
C SER A 53 6.81 -2.71 11.74
N GLY A 54 6.55 -3.35 10.60
CA GLY A 54 5.20 -3.48 10.06
C GLY A 54 4.68 -2.16 9.50
N MET A 55 3.49 -2.19 8.91
CA MET A 55 2.84 -0.99 8.38
C MET A 55 1.57 -0.66 9.18
N PRO A 56 1.59 0.41 10.02
CA PRO A 56 0.43 0.81 10.80
C PRO A 56 -0.80 1.05 9.93
N GLY A 57 -1.98 0.71 10.45
CA GLY A 57 -3.24 0.79 9.71
C GLY A 57 -3.37 -0.26 8.60
N THR A 58 -2.61 -1.36 8.68
CA THR A 58 -2.72 -2.51 7.78
C THR A 58 -2.55 -3.81 8.56
N GLN A 59 -2.81 -4.94 7.90
CA GLN A 59 -2.55 -6.27 8.45
C GLN A 59 -1.07 -6.70 8.38
N MET A 60 -0.16 -5.86 7.86
CA MET A 60 1.26 -6.21 7.75
C MET A 60 1.95 -6.09 9.12
N PRO A 61 2.33 -7.20 9.77
CA PRO A 61 2.93 -7.17 11.09
C PRO A 61 4.40 -6.73 11.03
N ALA A 62 4.98 -6.47 12.20
CA ALA A 62 6.41 -6.32 12.34
C ALA A 62 7.10 -7.69 12.18
N PHE A 63 8.12 -7.76 11.32
CA PHE A 63 8.92 -8.97 11.15
C PHE A 63 10.31 -8.86 11.76
N GLY A 64 10.81 -7.65 12.03
CA GLY A 64 12.13 -7.44 12.59
C GLY A 64 12.19 -7.65 14.10
N GLU A 65 13.31 -8.21 14.58
CA GLU A 65 13.59 -8.39 16.03
C GLU A 65 13.35 -7.13 16.87
N PRO A 66 13.75 -5.90 16.44
CA PRO A 66 13.53 -4.70 17.25
C PRO A 66 12.07 -4.35 17.53
N ALA A 67 11.13 -4.92 16.76
CA ALA A 67 9.70 -4.69 16.88
C ALA A 67 8.92 -5.99 17.21
N GLY A 68 9.61 -7.00 17.76
CA GLY A 68 9.00 -8.24 18.26
C GLY A 68 8.83 -9.35 17.21
N GLY A 69 9.38 -9.17 16.00
CA GLY A 69 9.49 -10.23 15.01
C GLY A 69 10.74 -11.10 15.18
N PHE A 70 11.07 -11.89 14.17
CA PHE A 70 12.17 -12.89 14.20
C PHE A 70 13.26 -12.66 13.15
N LEU A 71 13.11 -11.65 12.28
CA LEU A 71 14.09 -11.34 11.26
C LEU A 71 15.19 -10.45 11.84
N THR A 72 16.43 -10.89 11.67
CA THR A 72 17.59 -10.05 11.98
C THR A 72 17.72 -8.90 10.99
N PRO A 73 18.42 -7.80 11.32
CA PRO A 73 18.69 -6.72 10.37
C PRO A 73 19.31 -7.20 9.06
N GLN A 74 20.21 -8.19 9.12
CA GLN A 74 20.84 -8.77 7.94
C GLN A 74 19.84 -9.55 7.06
N GLN A 75 18.86 -10.22 7.66
CA GLN A 75 17.81 -10.91 6.92
C GLN A 75 16.84 -9.93 6.23
N VAL A 76 16.55 -8.80 6.88
CA VAL A 76 15.81 -7.70 6.26
C VAL A 76 16.59 -7.15 5.06
N ASP A 77 17.90 -6.96 5.18
CA ASP A 77 18.74 -6.54 4.06
C ASP A 77 18.74 -7.56 2.90
N VAL A 78 18.82 -8.87 3.21
CA VAL A 78 18.72 -9.94 2.21
C VAL A 78 17.37 -9.90 1.49
N LEU A 79 16.27 -9.64 2.20
CA LEU A 79 14.94 -9.49 1.59
C LEU A 79 14.92 -8.31 0.62
N VAL A 80 15.34 -7.12 1.06
CA VAL A 80 15.34 -5.93 0.21
C VAL A 80 16.25 -6.11 -1.01
N ALA A 81 17.48 -6.58 -0.82
CA ALA A 81 18.41 -6.84 -1.92
C ALA A 81 17.84 -7.86 -2.92
N GLY A 82 17.19 -8.92 -2.44
CA GLY A 82 16.57 -9.93 -3.29
C GLY A 82 15.33 -9.42 -4.05
N MET A 83 14.54 -8.50 -3.47
CA MET A 83 13.47 -7.80 -4.19
C MET A 83 14.05 -6.93 -5.30
N ARG A 84 15.08 -6.14 -5.01
CA ARG A 84 15.75 -5.30 -6.02
C ARG A 84 16.36 -6.12 -7.15
N THR A 85 16.98 -7.24 -6.82
CA THR A 85 17.60 -8.12 -7.82
C THR A 85 16.57 -8.76 -8.75
N ARG A 86 15.39 -9.14 -8.23
CA ARG A 86 14.35 -9.84 -9.00
C ARG A 86 13.40 -8.91 -9.75
N TRP A 87 13.06 -7.76 -9.15
CA TRP A 87 11.91 -6.96 -9.57
C TRP A 87 12.24 -5.50 -9.85
N ASN A 88 13.48 -5.04 -9.64
CA ASN A 88 13.82 -3.68 -10.03
C ASN A 88 14.05 -3.60 -11.54
N HIS A 89 13.30 -2.73 -12.21
CA HIS A 89 13.30 -2.56 -13.65
C HIS A 89 13.89 -1.21 -14.02
N LYS A 90 15.01 -1.20 -14.76
CA LYS A 90 15.76 0.04 -15.09
C LYS A 90 15.02 0.98 -16.04
N ASP A 91 14.02 0.48 -16.74
CA ASP A 91 13.13 1.23 -17.64
C ASP A 91 12.00 1.97 -16.91
N HIS A 92 11.83 1.73 -15.61
CA HIS A 92 10.92 2.48 -14.76
C HIS A 92 11.68 3.45 -13.85
N SER A 93 11.22 4.71 -13.82
CA SER A 93 11.81 5.77 -13.00
C SER A 93 10.73 6.49 -12.19
N ALA A 94 11.06 6.86 -10.96
CA ALA A 94 10.22 7.68 -10.10
C ALA A 94 10.25 9.18 -10.46
N ALA A 95 11.06 9.61 -11.42
CA ALA A 95 11.33 11.04 -11.68
C ALA A 95 10.06 11.89 -11.87
N ASP A 96 9.06 11.36 -12.57
CA ASP A 96 7.80 12.05 -12.82
C ASP A 96 6.67 11.60 -11.88
N MET A 97 6.92 10.61 -11.02
CA MET A 97 5.89 10.07 -10.13
C MET A 97 5.66 11.01 -8.95
N PRO A 98 4.41 11.14 -8.48
CA PRO A 98 4.18 11.64 -7.13
C PRO A 98 5.05 10.89 -6.11
N PRO A 99 5.59 11.56 -5.08
CA PRO A 99 6.53 10.95 -4.15
C PRO A 99 5.85 9.82 -3.35
N TYR A 100 6.63 8.80 -2.95
CA TYR A 100 6.12 7.66 -2.19
C TYR A 100 5.35 8.09 -0.94
N SER A 101 5.95 8.96 -0.13
CA SER A 101 5.32 9.64 0.99
C SER A 101 5.35 11.15 0.76
N SER A 102 4.32 11.86 1.20
CA SER A 102 4.26 13.33 1.13
C SER A 102 3.97 13.91 2.51
N SER A 103 4.56 15.06 2.80
CA SER A 103 4.20 15.91 3.93
C SER A 103 3.24 17.04 3.53
N ALA A 104 2.79 17.07 2.28
CA ALA A 104 1.82 18.04 1.81
C ALA A 104 0.51 17.88 2.59
N VAL A 105 -0.07 19.01 3.01
CA VAL A 105 -1.40 19.01 3.60
C VAL A 105 -2.40 18.91 2.45
N GLY A 106 -3.25 17.88 2.48
CA GLY A 106 -4.28 17.69 1.46
C GLY A 106 -5.50 18.60 1.70
N ASN A 107 -6.11 19.03 0.60
CA ASN A 107 -7.38 19.75 0.55
C ASN A 107 -8.54 18.75 0.30
N VAL A 108 -9.42 18.60 1.30
CA VAL A 108 -10.55 17.67 1.25
C VAL A 108 -11.53 17.99 0.11
N GLU A 109 -11.85 19.25 -0.13
CA GLU A 109 -12.81 19.68 -1.15
C GLU A 109 -12.27 19.39 -2.56
N HIS A 110 -11.01 19.77 -2.81
CA HIS A 110 -10.36 19.45 -4.08
C HIS A 110 -10.19 17.92 -4.25
N GLY A 111 -9.89 17.20 -3.17
CA GLY A 111 -9.78 15.74 -3.16
C GLY A 111 -11.07 15.04 -3.55
N GLN A 112 -12.21 15.54 -3.07
CA GLN A 112 -13.53 15.05 -3.46
C GLN A 112 -13.79 15.27 -4.96
N ASP A 113 -13.37 16.41 -5.52
CA ASP A 113 -13.48 16.69 -6.95
C ASP A 113 -12.60 15.78 -7.81
N VAL A 114 -11.33 15.60 -7.41
CA VAL A 114 -10.41 14.67 -8.10
C VAL A 114 -10.97 13.25 -8.05
N PHE A 115 -11.47 12.81 -6.88
CA PHE A 115 -12.09 11.49 -6.72
C PHE A 115 -13.31 11.35 -7.65
N ARG A 116 -14.19 12.35 -7.67
CA ARG A 116 -15.39 12.38 -8.54
C ARG A 116 -15.02 12.18 -10.00
N VAL A 117 -14.03 12.91 -10.49
CA VAL A 117 -13.65 12.90 -11.92
C VAL A 117 -12.83 11.67 -12.30
N SER A 118 -11.97 11.17 -11.40
CA SER A 118 -10.95 10.17 -11.75
C SER A 118 -11.25 8.77 -11.21
N CYS A 119 -11.94 8.64 -10.09
CA CYS A 119 -12.06 7.37 -9.36
C CYS A 119 -13.47 6.78 -9.43
N THR A 120 -14.49 7.63 -9.52
CA THR A 120 -15.87 7.16 -9.36
C THR A 120 -16.39 6.30 -10.52
N SER A 121 -15.75 6.31 -11.69
CA SER A 121 -16.12 5.38 -12.78
C SER A 121 -16.09 3.91 -12.36
N CYS A 122 -15.27 3.55 -11.35
CA CYS A 122 -15.21 2.22 -10.74
C CYS A 122 -15.64 2.23 -9.26
N HIS A 123 -15.21 3.23 -8.49
CA HIS A 123 -15.29 3.18 -7.02
C HIS A 123 -16.62 3.61 -6.37
N GLN A 124 -17.72 3.58 -7.10
CA GLN A 124 -19.02 4.07 -6.59
C GLN A 124 -19.87 3.00 -5.89
N GLN A 125 -19.70 1.71 -6.24
CA GLN A 125 -20.69 0.69 -5.87
C GLN A 125 -20.06 -0.68 -5.56
N GLY A 126 -20.82 -1.51 -4.83
CA GLY A 126 -20.45 -2.88 -4.49
C GLY A 126 -19.12 -2.96 -3.75
N GLN A 127 -18.33 -3.99 -4.06
CA GLN A 127 -17.01 -4.22 -3.47
C GLN A 127 -15.97 -3.16 -3.82
N GLN A 128 -16.24 -2.32 -4.83
CA GLN A 128 -15.34 -1.24 -5.23
C GLN A 128 -15.65 0.08 -4.53
N LYS A 129 -16.70 0.15 -3.69
CA LYS A 129 -17.01 1.35 -2.90
C LYS A 129 -16.00 1.55 -1.77
N ILE A 130 -14.85 2.13 -2.10
CA ILE A 130 -13.76 2.39 -1.15
C ILE A 130 -14.01 3.59 -0.24
N THR A 131 -15.12 4.31 -0.42
CA THR A 131 -15.58 5.37 0.48
C THR A 131 -16.31 4.85 1.71
N ASP A 132 -16.43 3.53 1.86
CA ASP A 132 -17.01 2.91 3.04
C ASP A 132 -16.04 2.96 4.23
N ALA A 133 -16.51 3.44 5.38
CA ALA A 133 -15.69 3.59 6.56
C ALA A 133 -15.10 2.25 7.05
N SER A 134 -15.82 1.14 6.88
CA SER A 134 -15.33 -0.18 7.29
C SER A 134 -14.10 -0.64 6.50
N TYR A 135 -13.98 -0.22 5.24
CA TYR A 135 -12.78 -0.42 4.44
C TYR A 135 -11.68 0.58 4.83
N LEU A 136 -12.04 1.87 4.94
CA LEU A 136 -11.09 2.95 5.23
C LEU A 136 -10.40 2.78 6.59
N ASP A 137 -11.08 2.20 7.57
CA ASP A 137 -10.53 1.91 8.90
C ASP A 137 -9.49 0.77 8.87
N LEU A 138 -9.44 -0.04 7.81
CA LEU A 138 -8.52 -1.19 7.66
C LEU A 138 -7.35 -0.93 6.71
N VAL A 139 -7.32 0.22 6.05
CA VAL A 139 -6.28 0.59 5.10
C VAL A 139 -5.57 1.86 5.56
N SER A 140 -4.25 1.91 5.41
CA SER A 140 -3.47 3.09 5.75
C SER A 140 -3.46 4.10 4.61
N ASP A 141 -3.33 5.39 4.95
CA ASP A 141 -3.17 6.45 3.95
C ASP A 141 -1.97 6.22 3.04
N GLN A 142 -0.88 5.67 3.59
CA GLN A 142 0.29 5.29 2.80
C GLN A 142 -0.03 4.15 1.82
N SER A 143 -0.87 3.18 2.20
CA SER A 143 -1.30 2.11 1.29
C SER A 143 -2.17 2.67 0.17
N LEU A 144 -3.16 3.51 0.50
CA LEU A 144 -4.01 4.18 -0.49
C LEU A 144 -3.16 4.99 -1.47
N ARG A 145 -2.25 5.82 -0.96
CA ARG A 145 -1.32 6.62 -1.77
C ARG A 145 -0.50 5.74 -2.70
N THR A 146 0.05 4.65 -2.18
CA THR A 146 0.86 3.71 -2.97
C THR A 146 0.04 3.07 -4.09
N ILE A 147 -1.23 2.70 -3.83
CA ILE A 147 -2.12 2.10 -4.83
C ILE A 147 -2.50 3.13 -5.91
N VAL A 148 -2.79 4.37 -5.53
CA VAL A 148 -3.08 5.45 -6.49
C VAL A 148 -1.87 5.70 -7.40
N ILE A 149 -0.65 5.69 -6.85
CA ILE A 149 0.56 5.98 -7.63
C ILE A 149 1.04 4.75 -8.41
N ALA A 150 1.19 3.59 -7.80
CA ALA A 150 1.76 2.43 -8.48
C ALA A 150 0.72 1.64 -9.30
N GLY A 151 -0.57 1.80 -8.99
CA GLY A 151 -1.65 0.96 -9.50
C GLY A 151 -1.64 -0.46 -8.92
N ARG A 152 -2.69 -1.21 -9.26
CA ARG A 152 -2.78 -2.68 -9.07
C ARG A 152 -3.15 -3.29 -10.42
N PRO A 153 -2.19 -3.37 -11.37
CA PRO A 153 -2.46 -3.85 -12.73
C PRO A 153 -2.96 -5.30 -12.75
N ASP A 154 -2.57 -6.10 -11.75
CA ASP A 154 -3.08 -7.45 -11.50
C ASP A 154 -4.60 -7.49 -11.23
N LEU A 155 -5.16 -6.40 -10.70
CA LEU A 155 -6.60 -6.22 -10.45
C LEU A 155 -7.26 -5.24 -11.45
N GLY A 156 -6.54 -4.82 -12.49
CA GLY A 156 -7.02 -3.81 -13.44
C GLY A 156 -7.15 -2.39 -12.89
N HIS A 157 -6.60 -2.11 -11.70
CA HIS A 157 -6.58 -0.76 -11.14
C HIS A 157 -5.43 0.06 -11.79
N PRO A 158 -5.74 1.16 -12.48
CA PRO A 158 -4.73 1.97 -13.16
C PRO A 158 -3.82 2.69 -12.16
N ASP A 159 -2.67 3.17 -12.62
CA ASP A 159 -1.83 4.10 -11.86
C ASP A 159 -2.23 5.58 -12.07
N TRP A 160 -1.53 6.47 -11.38
CA TRP A 160 -1.70 7.93 -11.40
C TRP A 160 -1.71 8.56 -12.80
N LYS A 161 -1.02 7.95 -13.77
CA LYS A 161 -0.92 8.44 -15.15
C LYS A 161 -2.02 7.87 -16.03
N GLN A 162 -2.45 6.64 -15.75
CA GLN A 162 -3.44 5.92 -16.54
C GLN A 162 -4.88 6.21 -16.13
N VAL A 163 -5.12 6.58 -14.88
CA VAL A 163 -6.47 6.84 -14.35
C VAL A 163 -7.18 8.01 -15.06
N ARG A 164 -6.40 8.99 -15.56
CA ARG A 164 -6.90 10.16 -16.29
C ARG A 164 -6.02 10.41 -17.52
N LEU A 165 -6.41 9.82 -18.65
CA LEU A 165 -5.64 9.90 -19.91
C LEU A 165 -5.37 11.35 -20.32
N GLY A 166 -4.09 11.67 -20.55
CA GLY A 166 -3.65 13.01 -20.97
C GLY A 166 -3.52 14.04 -19.83
N GLN A 167 -3.96 13.71 -18.61
CA GLN A 167 -3.81 14.58 -17.44
C GLN A 167 -3.42 13.72 -16.22
N PRO A 168 -2.15 13.34 -16.07
CA PRO A 168 -1.71 12.55 -14.92
C PRO A 168 -2.03 13.25 -13.58
N LEU A 169 -2.24 12.49 -12.49
CA LEU A 169 -2.44 13.08 -11.17
C LEU A 169 -1.13 13.70 -10.63
N THR A 170 -1.21 14.91 -10.06
CA THR A 170 -0.06 15.53 -9.39
C THR A 170 0.15 14.99 -7.98
N ASP A 171 1.28 15.32 -7.32
CA ASP A 171 1.46 15.05 -5.89
C ASP A 171 0.32 15.66 -5.04
N GLN A 172 -0.10 16.88 -5.39
CA GLN A 172 -1.19 17.54 -4.69
C GLN A 172 -2.52 16.83 -4.95
N ASP A 173 -2.83 16.45 -6.19
CA ASP A 173 -4.04 15.68 -6.52
C ASP A 173 -4.13 14.39 -5.69
N VAL A 174 -3.01 13.65 -5.60
CA VAL A 174 -2.93 12.42 -4.79
C VAL A 174 -3.14 12.76 -3.31
N SER A 175 -2.43 13.75 -2.78
CA SER A 175 -2.53 14.13 -1.36
C SER A 175 -3.94 14.60 -0.99
N ASP A 176 -4.62 15.29 -1.89
CA ASP A 176 -6.00 15.76 -1.71
C ASP A 176 -6.98 14.60 -1.71
N VAL A 177 -6.86 13.64 -2.64
CA VAL A 177 -7.68 12.42 -2.63
C VAL A 177 -7.49 11.62 -1.34
N ILE A 178 -6.26 11.50 -0.85
CA ILE A 178 -6.00 10.83 0.43
C ILE A 178 -6.64 11.59 1.59
N ALA A 179 -6.54 12.93 1.63
CA ALA A 179 -7.22 13.73 2.66
C ALA A 179 -8.74 13.57 2.61
N TYR A 180 -9.33 13.53 1.41
CA TYR A 180 -10.75 13.26 1.23
C TYR A 180 -11.13 11.87 1.76
N LEU A 181 -10.44 10.82 1.36
CA LEU A 181 -10.73 9.45 1.84
C LEU A 181 -10.51 9.33 3.36
N HIS A 182 -9.49 9.98 3.91
CA HIS A 182 -9.26 10.03 5.35
C HIS A 182 -10.42 10.69 6.09
N SER A 183 -10.99 11.77 5.54
CA SER A 183 -12.12 12.49 6.15
C SER A 183 -13.41 11.65 6.27
N LEU A 184 -13.46 10.50 5.58
CA LEU A 184 -14.60 9.58 5.61
C LEU A 184 -14.39 8.42 6.60
N ARG A 185 -13.25 8.34 7.28
CA ARG A 185 -12.98 7.32 8.31
C ARG A 185 -13.90 7.53 9.52
N SER A 186 -14.13 6.46 10.27
CA SER A 186 -14.91 6.55 11.51
C SER A 186 -14.11 7.29 12.58
N ASP A 187 -14.76 8.16 13.36
CA ASP A 187 -14.16 8.75 14.57
C ASP A 187 -13.88 7.70 15.67
N THR A 188 -14.48 6.50 15.56
CA THR A 188 -14.34 5.39 16.52
C THR A 188 -14.09 4.04 15.83
N PRO A 189 -12.90 3.83 15.24
CA PRO A 189 -12.58 2.56 14.58
C PRO A 189 -12.67 1.38 15.57
N GLY A 190 -13.44 0.35 15.22
CA GLY A 190 -13.48 -0.91 15.99
C GLY A 190 -14.47 -1.00 17.15
N GLN A 191 -15.44 -0.08 17.29
CA GLN A 191 -16.60 -0.33 18.15
C GLN A 191 -17.45 -1.47 17.56
N PRO A 192 -17.95 -2.42 18.37
CA PRO A 192 -18.93 -3.40 17.91
C PRO A 192 -20.16 -2.67 17.35
N TYR A 193 -20.77 -3.24 16.32
CA TYR A 193 -22.04 -2.72 15.77
C TYR A 193 -23.02 -2.44 16.92
N PRO A 194 -23.73 -1.30 16.93
CA PRO A 194 -24.79 -1.11 17.90
C PRO A 194 -25.79 -2.27 17.75
N GLU A 195 -25.94 -3.04 18.83
CA GLU A 195 -26.92 -4.10 18.96
C GLU A 195 -28.26 -3.58 18.41
N THR A 196 -28.79 -4.21 17.37
CA THR A 196 -30.12 -3.87 16.87
C THR A 196 -31.09 -4.09 18.03
N GLY A 197 -31.55 -2.99 18.63
CA GLY A 197 -32.48 -3.02 19.75
C GLY A 197 -33.74 -3.84 19.43
N PRO A 198 -34.41 -4.41 20.45
CA PRO A 198 -35.45 -5.40 20.23
C PRO A 198 -36.59 -4.81 19.41
N LYS A 199 -37.04 -5.56 18.40
CA LYS A 199 -38.31 -5.30 17.72
C LYS A 199 -39.43 -5.35 18.76
N ARG A 200 -40.07 -4.20 18.99
CA ARG A 200 -41.37 -4.12 19.68
C ARG A 200 -42.48 -4.51 18.73
#